data_AF-A0A7Z0TJZ5-F1
#
_entry.id   AF-A0A7Z0TJZ5-F1
#
_cell.length_a   1.000
_cell.length_b   1.000
_cell.length_c   1.000
_cell.angle_alpha   90.00
_cell.angle_beta   90.00
_cell.angle_gamma   90.00
#
_symmetry.space_group_name_H-M   'P 1'
#
loop_
_entity.id
_entity.type
_entity.pdbx_description
1 polymer ?
#
loop_
_entity_poly.entity_id
_entity_poly.type
_entity_poly.pdbx_seq_one_letter_code
_entity_poly.pdbx_strand_id
1 'polypeptide(L)'
;MLRAADLPADAVAEAVTLLLDDYPLGLTGEEGAVDEATVRYLAVLRGRVPDGTSVAFTLHASPPTPQEPLWGLPPEAVPVLEAWLAWYDERHLTAAGTGPDTWDPQRLEYRFSVGLAEGFTETTLTADAYQGGTLDWTDFTATGATGLAPAPDRTPLLSTTFPAPVRFPGMPARRFWEFEDARVALGSVEAAPSDLARMLVAEFATVYGNDWYLVPLDVPAGSLTTVTSVVVGDTFSSELGGPTLLPLPGAGAGDAHWSLYRLGTASGGRRTALFVPPVTASSLESDPLEEVLLVRDEDANLAWAVERRVPTPHGATLDRNRATPPAEAAPAPPAGTLAYRLRTEVPDHWLPLVPVEPRPGSYRLRLSHLDGSRPLGRLLRPGLPGPYDLFAEEVPREGLTVTRAHQYARGSDGRGVLWTARHTRPGRGGSTSGLRFDLTEE
;
A
#
# COMPACT_ATOMS: atom_id res chain seq x y z
N MET A 1 0.96 23.38 -24.28
CA MET A 1 1.82 24.40 -23.65
C MET A 1 2.67 25.10 -24.70
N LEU A 2 3.48 24.41 -25.50
CA LEU A 2 4.28 25.03 -26.60
C LEU A 2 3.46 25.93 -27.54
N ARG A 3 2.34 25.44 -28.07
CA ARG A 3 1.46 26.24 -28.97
C ARG A 3 0.75 27.44 -28.29
N ALA A 4 0.77 27.50 -26.97
CA ALA A 4 0.15 28.57 -26.19
C ALA A 4 1.20 29.48 -25.53
N ALA A 5 2.48 29.17 -25.69
CA ALA A 5 3.57 30.01 -25.23
C ALA A 5 3.81 31.13 -26.25
N ASP A 6 4.23 32.30 -25.76
CA ASP A 6 4.56 33.47 -26.60
C ASP A 6 5.93 33.28 -27.26
N LEU A 7 6.02 32.27 -28.14
CA LEU A 7 7.24 31.85 -28.82
C LEU A 7 7.13 32.07 -30.35
N PRO A 8 8.27 32.22 -31.04
CA PRO A 8 8.31 32.26 -32.50
C PRO A 8 7.60 31.04 -33.12
N ALA A 9 6.78 31.27 -34.16
CA ALA A 9 5.94 30.23 -34.74
C ALA A 9 6.74 29.08 -35.37
N ASP A 10 7.91 29.37 -35.91
CA ASP A 10 8.91 28.44 -36.42
C ASP A 10 9.49 27.57 -35.30
N ALA A 11 9.91 28.16 -34.18
CA ALA A 11 10.40 27.44 -33.02
C ALA A 11 9.33 26.49 -32.43
N VAL A 12 8.07 26.94 -32.38
CA VAL A 12 6.95 26.07 -31.94
C VAL A 12 6.75 24.91 -32.91
N ALA A 13 6.80 25.15 -34.23
CA ALA A 13 6.60 24.12 -35.24
C ALA A 13 7.72 23.06 -35.22
N GLU A 14 8.98 23.50 -35.11
CA GLU A 14 10.15 22.64 -35.00
C GLU A 14 10.09 21.77 -33.73
N ALA A 15 9.86 22.40 -32.57
CA ALA A 15 9.71 21.71 -31.29
C ALA A 15 8.61 20.65 -31.29
N VAL A 16 7.44 20.98 -31.85
CA VAL A 16 6.30 20.06 -31.93
C VAL A 16 6.60 18.90 -32.87
N THR A 17 7.22 19.17 -34.02
CA THR A 17 7.56 18.12 -35.00
C THR A 17 8.54 17.13 -34.37
N LEU A 18 9.59 17.63 -33.74
CA LEU A 18 10.60 16.79 -33.11
C LEU A 18 10.02 15.94 -31.97
N LEU A 19 9.18 16.52 -31.11
CA LEU A 19 8.52 15.76 -30.05
C LEU A 19 7.58 14.67 -30.59
N LEU A 20 6.90 14.92 -31.72
CA LEU A 20 6.01 13.92 -32.32
C LEU A 20 6.76 12.80 -33.03
N ASP A 21 7.92 13.10 -33.62
CA ASP A 21 8.75 12.12 -34.31
C ASP A 21 9.53 11.23 -33.32
N ASP A 22 10.10 11.83 -32.28
CA ASP A 22 10.90 11.12 -31.27
C ASP A 22 10.04 10.43 -30.21
N TYR A 23 8.87 11.00 -29.90
CA TYR A 23 7.95 10.47 -28.89
C TYR A 23 6.54 10.28 -29.46
N PRO A 24 6.37 9.45 -30.50
CA PRO A 24 5.08 9.26 -31.12
C PRO A 24 4.11 8.62 -30.13
N LEU A 25 2.93 9.24 -29.95
CA LEU A 25 1.84 8.63 -29.19
C LEU A 25 1.39 7.35 -29.90
N GLY A 26 1.73 6.20 -29.32
CA GLY A 26 1.46 4.91 -29.93
C GLY A 26 1.87 3.76 -29.04
N LEU A 27 1.46 2.56 -29.43
CA LEU A 27 1.65 1.35 -28.66
C LEU A 27 2.82 0.56 -29.19
N THR A 28 3.72 0.15 -28.31
CA THR A 28 4.81 -0.76 -28.64
C THR A 28 4.28 -2.20 -28.65
N GLY A 29 3.47 -2.57 -29.66
CA GLY A 29 3.02 -3.96 -29.88
C GLY A 29 1.49 -4.18 -29.93
N GLU A 30 1.03 -5.33 -29.43
CA GLU A 30 -0.37 -5.81 -29.49
C GLU A 30 -1.35 -4.98 -28.64
N GLU A 31 -0.86 -4.09 -27.78
CA GLU A 31 -1.67 -3.28 -26.87
C GLU A 31 -2.71 -2.39 -27.62
N GLY A 32 -2.50 -2.14 -28.91
CA GLY A 32 -3.37 -1.30 -29.75
C GLY A 32 -4.61 -1.98 -30.31
N ALA A 33 -4.72 -3.30 -30.19
CA ALA A 33 -5.90 -4.06 -30.61
C ALA A 33 -6.77 -4.53 -29.42
N VAL A 34 -6.43 -4.10 -28.20
CA VAL A 34 -7.03 -4.61 -26.96
C VAL A 34 -8.47 -4.13 -26.78
N ASP A 35 -8.80 -2.92 -27.24
CA ASP A 35 -10.18 -2.42 -27.24
C ASP A 35 -10.43 -1.39 -28.35
N GLU A 36 -11.68 -1.30 -28.80
CA GLU A 36 -12.10 -0.41 -29.90
C GLU A 36 -11.97 1.09 -29.55
N ALA A 37 -12.14 1.46 -28.27
CA ALA A 37 -12.04 2.85 -27.84
C ALA A 37 -10.60 3.37 -27.94
N THR A 38 -9.62 2.54 -27.60
CA THR A 38 -8.19 2.80 -27.77
C THR A 38 -7.85 2.98 -29.25
N VAL A 39 -8.35 2.12 -30.14
CA VAL A 39 -8.15 2.26 -31.59
C VAL A 39 -8.70 3.61 -32.08
N ARG A 40 -9.92 3.97 -31.68
CA ARG A 40 -10.55 5.25 -32.06
C ARG A 40 -9.79 6.46 -31.49
N TYR A 41 -9.34 6.38 -30.25
CA TYR A 41 -8.55 7.43 -29.60
C TYR A 41 -7.23 7.66 -30.33
N LEU A 42 -6.49 6.58 -30.62
CA LEU A 42 -5.23 6.65 -31.35
C LEU A 42 -5.41 7.12 -32.79
N ALA A 43 -6.50 6.73 -33.47
CA ALA A 43 -6.80 7.22 -34.81
C ALA A 43 -6.95 8.76 -34.87
N VAL A 44 -7.39 9.38 -33.77
CA VAL A 44 -7.57 10.84 -33.68
C VAL A 44 -6.30 11.56 -33.23
N LEU A 45 -5.56 11.01 -32.27
CA LEU A 45 -4.46 11.72 -31.60
C LEU A 45 -3.05 11.34 -32.06
N ARG A 46 -2.86 10.16 -32.66
CA ARG A 46 -1.55 9.73 -33.16
C ARG A 46 -1.05 10.74 -34.20
N GLY A 47 0.21 11.16 -34.04
CA GLY A 47 0.83 12.20 -34.86
C GLY A 47 0.33 13.63 -34.58
N ARG A 48 -0.49 13.85 -33.54
CA ARG A 48 -0.93 15.19 -33.11
C ARG A 48 -0.50 15.56 -31.70
N VAL A 49 -0.27 14.55 -30.85
CA VAL A 49 0.19 14.69 -29.46
C VAL A 49 1.33 13.69 -29.25
N PRO A 50 2.42 14.06 -28.54
CA PRO A 50 3.48 13.13 -28.18
C PRO A 50 3.08 12.24 -26.99
N ASP A 51 3.79 11.13 -26.78
CA ASP A 51 3.69 10.36 -25.55
C ASP A 51 4.35 11.11 -24.38
N GLY A 52 3.51 11.74 -23.55
CA GLY A 52 3.95 12.50 -22.40
C GLY A 52 4.71 11.68 -21.35
N THR A 53 4.42 10.38 -21.19
CA THR A 53 5.17 9.57 -20.22
C THR A 53 6.60 9.32 -20.70
N SER A 54 6.76 9.02 -21.99
CA SER A 54 8.08 8.86 -22.61
C SER A 54 8.87 10.18 -22.61
N VAL A 55 8.21 11.30 -22.91
CA VAL A 55 8.84 12.64 -22.81
C VAL A 55 9.32 12.93 -21.39
N ALA A 56 8.47 12.72 -20.37
CA ALA A 56 8.86 12.96 -18.98
C ALA A 56 10.02 12.04 -18.54
N PHE A 57 9.95 10.76 -18.89
CA PHE A 57 11.02 9.79 -18.59
C PHE A 57 12.36 10.26 -19.16
N THR A 58 12.40 10.69 -20.42
CA THR A 58 13.64 11.18 -21.03
C THR A 58 14.12 12.48 -20.39
N LEU A 59 13.22 13.44 -20.12
CA LEU A 59 13.60 14.71 -19.49
C LEU A 59 14.15 14.50 -18.07
N HIS A 60 13.67 13.50 -17.31
CA HIS A 60 14.26 13.12 -16.04
C HIS A 60 15.65 12.48 -16.20
N ALA A 61 15.81 11.59 -17.17
CA ALA A 61 17.06 10.88 -17.40
C ALA A 61 18.16 11.80 -17.99
N SER A 62 17.76 12.83 -18.74
CA SER A 62 18.65 13.74 -19.45
C SER A 62 17.99 15.12 -19.55
N PRO A 63 18.06 15.92 -18.48
CA PRO A 63 17.43 17.24 -18.46
C PRO A 63 18.07 18.16 -19.51
N PRO A 64 17.27 19.01 -20.21
CA PRO A 64 17.82 20.05 -21.08
C PRO A 64 18.81 20.92 -20.33
N THR A 65 19.89 21.32 -20.99
CA THR A 65 20.68 22.46 -20.53
C THR A 65 20.62 23.57 -21.57
N PRO A 66 20.62 24.86 -21.17
CA PRO A 66 20.63 25.97 -22.13
C PRO A 66 21.85 25.99 -23.07
N GLN A 67 22.94 25.32 -22.69
CA GLN A 67 24.22 25.32 -23.41
C GLN A 67 24.35 24.15 -24.38
N GLU A 68 23.68 23.04 -24.09
CA GLU A 68 23.53 21.87 -24.95
C GLU A 68 22.06 21.46 -24.91
N PRO A 69 21.21 22.00 -25.81
CA PRO A 69 19.91 21.41 -26.03
C PRO A 69 20.17 20.01 -26.57
N LEU A 70 20.15 19.02 -25.68
CA LEU A 70 19.92 17.65 -26.09
C LEU A 70 18.67 17.65 -27.01
N TRP A 71 18.56 16.65 -27.88
CA TRP A 71 17.39 16.46 -28.75
C TRP A 71 17.10 17.57 -29.77
N GLY A 72 18.00 18.54 -29.98
CA GLY A 72 17.88 19.50 -31.10
C GLY A 72 16.66 20.43 -31.01
N LEU A 73 16.06 20.57 -29.83
CA LEU A 73 14.95 21.49 -29.65
C LEU A 73 15.40 22.95 -29.64
N PRO A 74 14.54 23.86 -30.12
CA PRO A 74 14.85 25.29 -30.08
C PRO A 74 14.95 25.75 -28.62
N PRO A 75 15.93 26.61 -28.27
CA PRO A 75 16.19 27.02 -26.90
C PRO A 75 14.98 27.69 -26.24
N GLU A 76 14.09 28.30 -27.02
CA GLU A 76 12.82 28.89 -26.59
C GLU A 76 11.83 27.87 -26.01
N ALA A 77 11.91 26.60 -26.41
CA ALA A 77 11.02 25.54 -25.96
C ALA A 77 11.41 24.95 -24.60
N VAL A 78 12.68 25.09 -24.19
CA VAL A 78 13.22 24.51 -22.96
C VAL A 78 12.46 24.97 -21.72
N PRO A 79 12.23 26.27 -21.47
CA PRO A 79 11.50 26.71 -20.28
C PRO A 79 10.06 26.21 -20.23
N VAL A 80 9.43 26.00 -21.40
CA VAL A 80 8.06 25.47 -21.49
C VAL A 80 8.02 24.00 -21.09
N LEU A 81 9.04 23.22 -21.47
CA LEU A 81 9.16 21.82 -21.11
C LEU A 81 9.54 21.64 -19.63
N GLU A 82 10.41 22.49 -19.09
CA GLU A 82 10.70 22.53 -17.64
C GLU A 82 9.44 22.84 -16.83
N ALA A 83 8.67 23.85 -17.24
CA ALA A 83 7.41 24.18 -16.57
C ALA A 83 6.37 23.06 -16.69
N TRP A 84 6.31 22.39 -17.84
CA TRP A 84 5.45 21.22 -18.03
C TRP A 84 5.89 20.04 -17.15
N LEU A 85 7.19 19.76 -17.08
CA LEU A 85 7.74 18.69 -16.25
C LEU A 85 7.47 18.95 -14.76
N ALA A 86 7.67 20.18 -14.30
CA ALA A 86 7.32 20.57 -12.92
C ALA A 86 5.82 20.34 -12.63
N TRP A 87 4.93 20.77 -13.53
CA TRP A 87 3.49 20.51 -13.42
C TRP A 87 3.13 19.02 -13.46
N TYR A 88 3.90 18.22 -14.19
CA TYR A 88 3.72 16.78 -14.33
C TYR A 88 4.18 16.06 -13.04
N ASP A 89 5.31 16.46 -12.48
CA ASP A 89 5.90 15.94 -11.24
C ASP A 89 5.05 16.26 -10.02
N GLU A 90 4.49 17.46 -9.95
CA GLU A 90 3.53 17.89 -8.91
C GLU A 90 2.32 16.95 -8.80
N ARG A 91 1.98 16.21 -9.86
CA ARG A 91 0.86 15.25 -9.83
C ARG A 91 1.22 13.93 -9.18
N HIS A 92 2.52 13.66 -8.96
CA HIS A 92 3.03 12.41 -8.39
C HIS A 92 2.50 11.12 -9.06
N LEU A 93 1.99 11.22 -10.29
CA LEU A 93 1.38 10.10 -11.03
C LEU A 93 2.42 9.12 -11.56
N THR A 94 3.65 9.58 -11.73
CA THR A 94 4.75 8.85 -12.35
C THR A 94 6.07 9.08 -11.64
N ALA A 95 6.04 9.49 -10.36
CA ALA A 95 7.25 9.70 -9.60
C ALA A 95 8.16 8.47 -9.72
N ALA A 96 9.21 8.60 -10.53
CA ALA A 96 10.30 7.66 -10.56
C ALA A 96 10.99 7.83 -9.20
N GLY A 97 10.57 7.03 -8.22
CA GLY A 97 11.30 6.93 -6.98
C GLY A 97 12.76 6.63 -7.34
N THR A 98 13.69 7.44 -6.85
CA THR A 98 15.13 7.21 -7.02
C THR A 98 15.63 6.04 -6.17
N GLY A 99 14.73 5.35 -5.47
CA GLY A 99 14.98 4.17 -4.65
C GLY A 99 14.26 2.92 -5.18
N PRO A 100 14.56 1.75 -4.61
CA PRO A 100 13.88 0.50 -4.96
C PRO A 100 12.37 0.61 -4.72
N ASP A 101 11.56 -0.04 -5.58
CA ASP A 101 10.11 -0.17 -5.33
C ASP A 101 9.92 -0.84 -3.97
N THR A 102 9.06 -0.25 -3.14
CA THR A 102 8.74 -0.79 -1.81
C THR A 102 7.77 -1.96 -1.92
N TRP A 103 7.12 -2.16 -3.08
CA TRP A 103 6.28 -3.32 -3.33
C TRP A 103 7.10 -4.57 -3.62
N ASP A 104 6.89 -5.63 -2.85
CA ASP A 104 7.37 -6.97 -3.16
C ASP A 104 6.30 -7.70 -3.99
N PRO A 105 6.49 -7.86 -5.32
CA PRO A 105 5.51 -8.51 -6.17
C PRO A 105 5.35 -10.00 -5.86
N GLN A 106 6.35 -10.66 -5.28
CA GLN A 106 6.25 -12.10 -4.98
C GLN A 106 5.40 -12.36 -3.72
N ARG A 107 5.30 -11.36 -2.84
CA ARG A 107 4.58 -11.37 -1.56
C ARG A 107 3.30 -10.55 -1.57
N LEU A 108 3.12 -9.72 -2.60
CA LEU A 108 1.95 -8.87 -2.80
C LEU A 108 1.72 -7.92 -1.62
N GLU A 109 2.81 -7.35 -1.11
CA GLU A 109 2.81 -6.41 0.01
C GLU A 109 3.90 -5.36 -0.16
N TYR A 110 3.75 -4.24 0.53
CA TYR A 110 4.80 -3.25 0.68
C TYR A 110 5.71 -3.60 1.86
N ARG A 111 7.00 -3.35 1.66
CA ARG A 111 8.05 -3.39 2.68
C ARG A 111 8.85 -2.11 2.62
N PHE A 112 8.91 -1.39 3.72
CA PHE A 112 9.63 -0.13 3.77
C PHE A 112 10.08 0.18 5.19
N SER A 113 11.05 1.08 5.27
CA SER A 113 11.59 1.58 6.53
C SER A 113 11.56 3.09 6.54
N VAL A 114 11.29 3.65 7.71
CA VAL A 114 11.39 5.09 7.98
C VAL A 114 12.48 5.34 9.02
N GLY A 115 13.33 6.32 8.75
CA GLY A 115 14.43 6.69 9.63
C GLY A 115 14.03 7.86 10.54
N LEU A 116 14.49 7.83 11.78
CA LEU A 116 14.48 8.98 12.67
C LEU A 116 15.85 9.18 13.33
N ALA A 117 16.22 10.44 13.51
CA ALA A 117 17.46 10.83 14.17
C ALA A 117 17.21 11.14 15.64
N GLU A 118 17.94 10.45 16.52
CA GLU A 118 17.92 10.66 17.97
C GLU A 118 19.28 11.15 18.43
N GLY A 119 19.49 12.47 18.34
CA GLY A 119 20.82 13.04 18.56
C GLY A 119 21.79 12.59 17.48
N PHE A 120 22.79 11.79 17.86
CA PHE A 120 23.80 11.24 16.94
C PHE A 120 23.52 9.81 16.49
N THR A 121 22.43 9.19 16.97
CA THR A 121 22.06 7.82 16.63
C THR A 121 20.84 7.79 15.72
N GLU A 122 20.88 6.96 14.69
CA GLU A 122 19.72 6.66 13.86
C GLU A 122 18.93 5.50 14.47
N THR A 123 17.62 5.68 14.57
CA THR A 123 16.67 4.58 14.79
C THR A 123 15.89 4.39 13.50
N THR A 124 15.72 3.14 13.09
CA THR A 124 14.89 2.78 11.94
C THR A 124 13.60 2.12 12.44
N LEU A 125 12.46 2.47 11.85
CA LEU A 125 11.20 1.78 12.06
C LEU A 125 10.84 1.07 10.75
N THR A 126 10.67 -0.25 10.79
CA THR A 126 10.43 -1.06 9.60
C THR A 126 9.01 -1.61 9.62
N ALA A 127 8.30 -1.39 8.52
CA ALA A 127 7.07 -2.10 8.20
C ALA A 127 7.42 -3.32 7.34
N ASP A 128 7.45 -4.49 7.97
CA ASP A 128 7.87 -5.75 7.33
C ASP A 128 6.81 -6.31 6.36
N ALA A 129 5.55 -5.91 6.53
CA ALA A 129 4.43 -6.30 5.69
C ALA A 129 3.33 -5.22 5.75
N TYR A 130 3.00 -4.62 4.60
CA TYR A 130 1.89 -3.67 4.47
C TYR A 130 1.08 -3.95 3.22
N GLN A 131 -0.15 -4.43 3.40
CA GLN A 131 -1.07 -4.82 2.32
C GLN A 131 -1.79 -3.63 1.66
N GLY A 132 -1.52 -2.41 2.11
CA GLY A 132 -2.22 -1.20 1.71
C GLY A 132 -3.42 -0.86 2.60
N GLY A 133 -3.80 0.41 2.65
CA GLY A 133 -4.93 0.90 3.45
C GLY A 133 -4.45 1.85 4.55
N THR A 134 -4.60 1.43 5.80
CA THR A 134 -4.16 2.19 6.98
C THR A 134 -2.90 1.59 7.57
N LEU A 135 -2.02 2.46 8.06
CA LEU A 135 -0.88 2.09 8.89
C LEU A 135 -1.12 2.56 10.33
N ASP A 136 -0.60 1.82 11.29
CA ASP A 136 -0.56 2.21 12.69
C ASP A 136 0.79 1.82 13.31
N TRP A 137 1.05 2.28 14.54
CA TRP A 137 2.31 2.01 15.25
C TRP A 137 2.59 0.51 15.42
N THR A 138 1.56 -0.35 15.41
CA THR A 138 1.69 -1.81 15.48
C THR A 138 2.33 -2.43 14.25
N ASP A 139 2.26 -1.74 13.10
CA ASP A 139 2.79 -2.25 11.84
C ASP A 139 4.31 -2.05 11.75
N PHE A 140 4.91 -1.34 12.72
CA PHE A 140 6.32 -1.00 12.73
C PHE A 140 7.09 -1.73 13.83
N THR A 141 8.27 -2.22 13.46
CA THR A 141 9.27 -2.75 14.38
C THR A 141 10.48 -1.82 14.44
N ALA A 142 10.96 -1.52 15.65
CA ALA A 142 12.13 -0.70 15.84
C ALA A 142 13.41 -1.53 15.64
N THR A 143 14.28 -1.01 14.78
CA THR A 143 15.61 -1.55 14.47
C THR A 143 16.67 -0.47 14.66
N GLY A 144 17.95 -0.87 14.61
CA GLY A 144 19.07 0.07 14.72
C GLY A 144 19.22 0.94 13.46
N ALA A 145 20.39 1.58 13.34
CA ALA A 145 20.74 2.33 12.15
C ALA A 145 20.78 1.42 10.92
N THR A 146 20.08 1.82 9.85
CA THR A 146 20.10 1.12 8.54
C THR A 146 20.73 1.98 7.45
N GLY A 147 21.12 3.22 7.77
CA GLY A 147 21.78 4.13 6.85
C GLY A 147 20.83 5.05 6.10
N LEU A 148 19.61 5.26 6.63
CA LEU A 148 18.65 6.21 6.07
C LEU A 148 19.07 7.66 6.29
N ALA A 149 20.01 7.91 7.21
CA ALA A 149 20.58 9.23 7.50
C ALA A 149 19.52 10.34 7.68
N PRO A 150 18.49 10.13 8.53
CA PRO A 150 17.44 11.12 8.75
C PRO A 150 18.02 12.40 9.34
N ALA A 151 17.44 13.56 8.97
CA ALA A 151 17.83 14.82 9.56
C ALA A 151 17.43 14.87 11.05
N PRO A 152 18.30 15.40 11.94
CA PRO A 152 17.96 15.56 13.34
C PRO A 152 16.85 16.60 13.49
N ASP A 153 15.68 16.14 13.94
CA ASP A 153 14.54 16.99 14.28
C ASP A 153 13.96 16.54 15.63
N ARG A 154 14.44 17.20 16.70
CA ARG A 154 14.01 16.93 18.07
C ARG A 154 13.42 18.19 18.67
N THR A 155 12.13 18.15 18.95
CA THR A 155 11.43 19.23 19.67
C THR A 155 11.17 18.81 21.12
N PRO A 156 11.70 19.53 22.14
CA PRO A 156 11.35 19.26 23.52
C PRO A 156 9.89 19.66 23.79
N LEU A 157 9.13 18.75 24.39
CA LEU A 157 7.75 18.99 24.80
C LEU A 157 7.68 19.04 26.33
N LEU A 158 7.21 20.17 26.87
CA LEU A 158 6.91 20.35 28.28
C LEU A 158 5.40 20.53 28.45
N SER A 159 4.76 19.59 29.15
CA SER A 159 3.35 19.70 29.54
C SER A 159 3.25 19.75 31.06
N THR A 160 2.49 20.73 31.56
CA THR A 160 2.17 20.85 33.00
C THR A 160 0.66 20.91 33.11
N THR A 161 0.09 19.90 33.75
CA THR A 161 -1.36 19.77 33.90
C THR A 161 -1.70 19.06 35.21
N PHE A 162 -2.97 19.14 35.61
CA PHE A 162 -3.47 18.39 36.74
C PHE A 162 -3.90 16.98 36.26
N PRO A 163 -3.40 15.91 36.90
CA PRO A 163 -3.85 14.57 36.60
C PRO A 163 -5.33 14.40 36.98
N ALA A 164 -6.11 13.79 36.10
CA ALA A 164 -7.48 13.42 36.39
C ALA A 164 -7.52 11.95 36.83
N PRO A 165 -8.19 11.58 37.94
CA PRO A 165 -8.35 10.17 38.27
C PRO A 165 -9.10 9.43 37.16
N VAL A 166 -8.67 8.22 36.81
CA VAL A 166 -9.36 7.41 35.79
C VAL A 166 -10.81 7.16 36.21
N ARG A 167 -11.73 7.29 35.24
CA ARG A 167 -13.16 7.04 35.36
C ARG A 167 -13.63 6.21 34.17
N PHE A 168 -14.53 5.28 34.43
CA PHE A 168 -15.18 4.45 33.43
C PHE A 168 -16.62 4.14 33.83
N PRO A 169 -17.52 3.83 32.88
CA PRO A 169 -18.88 3.41 33.18
C PRO A 169 -18.90 2.16 34.08
N GLY A 170 -19.77 2.16 35.10
CA GLY A 170 -19.87 1.06 36.08
C GLY A 170 -18.74 1.04 37.13
N MET A 171 -17.88 2.05 37.17
CA MET A 171 -16.83 2.17 38.20
C MET A 171 -17.45 2.33 39.59
N PRO A 172 -17.03 1.55 40.60
CA PRO A 172 -17.49 1.72 41.98
C PRO A 172 -17.13 3.10 42.56
N ALA A 173 -17.99 3.66 43.41
CA ALA A 173 -17.67 4.86 44.18
C ALA A 173 -16.46 4.66 45.10
N ARG A 174 -15.52 5.62 45.06
CA ARG A 174 -14.22 5.51 45.76
C ARG A 174 -14.31 5.63 47.28
N ARG A 175 -15.32 6.35 47.79
CA ARG A 175 -15.42 6.75 49.20
C ARG A 175 -16.81 6.58 49.81
N PHE A 176 -17.83 6.44 48.98
CA PHE A 176 -19.22 6.35 49.41
C PHE A 176 -19.81 5.04 48.90
N TRP A 177 -20.87 4.59 49.55
CA TRP A 177 -21.69 3.52 49.02
C TRP A 177 -22.65 4.13 47.99
N GLU A 178 -22.79 3.48 46.85
CA GLU A 178 -23.80 3.81 45.83
C GLU A 178 -24.30 2.50 45.21
N PHE A 179 -25.52 2.51 44.67
CA PHE A 179 -25.97 1.42 43.81
C PHE A 179 -25.41 1.65 42.42
N GLU A 180 -24.67 0.68 41.88
CA GLU A 180 -24.05 0.85 40.56
C GLU A 180 -25.09 0.94 39.44
N ASP A 181 -24.73 1.65 38.36
CA ASP A 181 -25.53 1.72 37.14
C ASP A 181 -25.61 0.34 36.47
N ALA A 182 -26.82 -0.22 36.40
CA ALA A 182 -27.09 -1.55 35.81
C ALA A 182 -26.74 -1.65 34.31
N ARG A 183 -26.41 -0.53 33.64
CA ARG A 183 -25.93 -0.54 32.25
C ARG A 183 -24.58 -1.25 32.09
N VAL A 184 -23.75 -1.31 33.15
CA VAL A 184 -22.46 -2.00 33.12
C VAL A 184 -22.30 -2.87 34.36
N ALA A 185 -22.43 -4.18 34.18
CA ALA A 185 -22.31 -5.17 35.25
C ALA A 185 -20.93 -5.84 35.24
N LEU A 186 -19.93 -5.19 35.84
CA LEU A 186 -18.56 -5.71 35.92
C LEU A 186 -18.48 -7.06 36.67
N GLY A 187 -19.35 -7.29 37.65
CA GLY A 187 -19.43 -8.57 38.38
C GLY A 187 -20.01 -9.72 37.56
N SER A 188 -20.60 -9.45 36.39
CA SER A 188 -21.15 -10.47 35.48
C SER A 188 -20.19 -10.83 34.34
N VAL A 189 -18.94 -10.36 34.41
CA VAL A 189 -17.91 -10.71 33.43
C VAL A 189 -17.55 -12.19 33.57
N GLU A 190 -18.07 -13.02 32.67
CA GLU A 190 -17.68 -14.42 32.55
C GLU A 190 -16.39 -14.53 31.74
N ALA A 191 -15.39 -15.26 32.23
CA ALA A 191 -14.12 -15.44 31.52
C ALA A 191 -13.73 -16.92 31.54
N ALA A 192 -13.34 -17.46 30.38
CA ALA A 192 -12.72 -18.77 30.29
C ALA A 192 -11.27 -18.70 30.82
N PRO A 193 -10.63 -19.83 31.16
CA PRO A 193 -9.25 -19.85 31.63
C PRO A 193 -8.22 -19.20 30.68
N SER A 194 -8.53 -19.13 29.38
CA SER A 194 -7.70 -18.49 28.36
C SER A 194 -7.96 -16.98 28.19
N ASP A 195 -9.01 -16.43 28.81
CA ASP A 195 -9.46 -15.06 28.59
C ASP A 195 -8.70 -14.05 29.46
N LEU A 196 -7.36 -14.09 29.40
CA LEU A 196 -6.48 -13.27 30.23
C LEU A 196 -6.77 -11.77 30.10
N ALA A 197 -7.07 -11.29 28.89
CA ALA A 197 -7.40 -9.88 28.65
C ALA A 197 -8.69 -9.47 29.37
N ARG A 198 -9.71 -10.34 29.38
CA ARG A 198 -10.98 -10.08 30.06
C ARG A 198 -10.78 -10.08 31.58
N MET A 199 -9.99 -11.01 32.09
CA MET A 199 -9.62 -11.07 33.51
C MET A 199 -8.84 -9.83 33.95
N LEU A 200 -7.87 -9.38 33.16
CA LEU A 200 -7.09 -8.16 33.44
C LEU A 200 -7.99 -6.91 33.52
N VAL A 201 -8.94 -6.77 32.60
CA VAL A 201 -9.89 -5.64 32.63
C VAL A 201 -10.80 -5.72 33.86
N ALA A 202 -11.30 -6.92 34.21
CA ALA A 202 -12.12 -7.10 35.39
C ALA A 202 -11.35 -6.76 36.67
N GLU A 203 -10.13 -7.29 36.84
CA GLU A 203 -9.27 -7.02 37.98
C GLU A 203 -8.89 -5.54 38.10
N PHE A 204 -8.50 -4.91 36.97
CA PHE A 204 -8.27 -3.47 36.93
C PHE A 204 -9.52 -2.71 37.41
N ALA A 205 -10.69 -3.03 36.88
CA ALA A 205 -11.90 -2.28 37.15
C ALA A 205 -12.41 -2.45 38.59
N THR A 206 -12.19 -3.62 39.21
CA THR A 206 -12.69 -3.92 40.56
C THR A 206 -11.68 -3.68 41.68
N VAL A 207 -10.38 -3.84 41.41
CA VAL A 207 -9.32 -3.78 42.44
C VAL A 207 -8.48 -2.52 42.31
N TYR A 208 -7.97 -2.23 41.11
CA TYR A 208 -6.89 -1.24 40.94
C TYR A 208 -7.32 0.10 40.38
N GLY A 209 -8.52 0.24 39.80
CA GLY A 209 -8.94 1.43 39.05
C GLY A 209 -8.92 2.74 39.84
N ASN A 210 -8.87 2.69 41.17
CA ASN A 210 -8.78 3.86 42.04
C ASN A 210 -7.38 4.50 42.08
N ASP A 211 -6.34 3.73 41.77
CA ASP A 211 -4.93 4.15 41.90
C ASP A 211 -4.36 4.71 40.60
N TRP A 212 -5.21 4.88 39.58
CA TRP A 212 -4.81 5.35 38.27
C TRP A 212 -5.24 6.79 38.01
N TYR A 213 -4.31 7.54 37.44
CA TYR A 213 -4.50 8.89 36.96
C TYR A 213 -4.25 8.94 35.45
N LEU A 214 -5.01 9.78 34.77
CA LEU A 214 -4.89 10.08 33.36
C LEU A 214 -4.33 11.49 33.20
N VAL A 215 -3.28 11.60 32.40
CA VAL A 215 -2.64 12.86 32.02
C VAL A 215 -2.69 12.92 30.49
N PRO A 216 -3.54 13.77 29.90
CA PRO A 216 -3.56 13.90 28.45
C PRO A 216 -2.28 14.61 27.99
N LEU A 217 -1.64 14.06 26.96
CA LEU A 217 -0.46 14.63 26.33
C LEU A 217 -0.68 14.65 24.82
N ASP A 218 -0.83 15.85 24.26
CA ASP A 218 -0.91 16.03 22.82
C ASP A 218 0.50 15.92 22.23
N VAL A 219 0.66 15.03 21.26
CA VAL A 219 1.94 14.81 20.55
C VAL A 219 1.75 15.05 19.05
N PRO A 220 2.78 15.56 18.34
CA PRO A 220 2.69 15.73 16.90
C PRO A 220 2.52 14.38 16.17
N ALA A 221 1.71 14.34 15.12
CA ALA A 221 1.73 13.24 14.17
C ALA A 221 3.06 13.21 13.41
N GLY A 222 3.49 12.03 12.96
CA GLY A 222 4.79 11.85 12.34
C GLY A 222 5.97 11.91 13.31
N SER A 223 5.74 11.62 14.60
CA SER A 223 6.77 11.71 15.63
C SER A 223 6.94 10.41 16.41
N LEU A 224 8.17 10.20 16.91
CA LEU A 224 8.47 9.22 17.95
C LEU A 224 8.70 9.97 19.26
N THR A 225 7.70 9.98 20.13
CA THR A 225 7.74 10.72 21.40
C THR A 225 8.24 9.83 22.53
N THR A 226 9.28 10.28 23.23
CA THR A 226 9.83 9.61 24.41
C THR A 226 9.65 10.48 25.64
N VAL A 227 9.14 9.90 26.72
CA VAL A 227 9.04 10.57 28.02
C VAL A 227 10.41 10.54 28.70
N THR A 228 11.01 11.71 28.89
CA THR A 228 12.35 11.84 29.51
C THR A 228 12.31 12.09 31.00
N SER A 229 11.23 12.69 31.52
CA SER A 229 11.02 12.93 32.94
C SER A 229 9.54 13.15 33.22
N VAL A 230 9.10 12.71 34.40
CA VAL A 230 7.77 13.03 34.94
C VAL A 230 7.99 13.51 36.36
N VAL A 231 7.51 14.72 36.65
CA VAL A 231 7.68 15.36 37.95
C VAL A 231 6.32 15.69 38.50
N VAL A 232 6.04 15.24 39.72
CA VAL A 232 4.75 15.42 40.40
C VAL A 232 4.93 16.36 41.57
N GLY A 233 4.20 17.48 41.53
CA GLY A 233 4.01 18.35 42.69
C GLY A 233 2.76 17.93 43.45
N ASP A 234 2.89 17.82 44.77
CA ASP A 234 1.82 17.55 45.72
C ASP A 234 1.90 18.52 46.92
N THR A 235 1.00 18.36 47.90
CA THR A 235 0.97 19.21 49.10
C THR A 235 2.19 19.03 50.00
N PHE A 236 2.95 17.95 49.86
CA PHE A 236 4.16 17.67 50.65
C PHE A 236 5.43 18.15 49.96
N SER A 237 5.35 18.55 48.69
CA SER A 237 6.52 18.96 47.90
C SER A 237 7.27 20.15 48.53
N SER A 238 6.60 21.05 49.25
CA SER A 238 7.26 22.12 50.01
C SER A 238 8.06 21.62 51.21
N GLU A 239 7.62 20.53 51.84
CA GLU A 239 8.30 19.91 52.99
C GLU A 239 9.45 19.01 52.55
N LEU A 240 9.34 18.38 51.37
CA LEU A 240 10.33 17.49 50.77
C LEU A 240 11.42 18.23 49.96
N GLY A 241 11.38 19.57 49.91
CA GLY A 241 12.38 20.39 49.22
C GLY A 241 12.21 20.47 47.70
N GLY A 242 11.05 20.10 47.17
CA GLY A 242 10.71 20.16 45.75
C GLY A 242 9.70 19.09 45.32
N PRO A 243 9.26 19.12 44.06
CA PRO A 243 8.39 18.09 43.50
C PRO A 243 9.11 16.75 43.33
N THR A 244 8.36 15.65 43.35
CA THR A 244 8.89 14.28 43.26
C THR A 244 9.14 13.90 41.81
N LEU A 245 10.35 13.44 41.50
CA LEU A 245 10.66 12.82 40.20
C LEU A 245 10.18 11.36 40.20
N LEU A 246 9.27 11.01 39.29
CA LEU A 246 8.81 9.64 39.13
C LEU A 246 9.82 8.80 38.33
N PRO A 247 9.92 7.48 38.59
CA PRO A 247 10.61 6.56 37.70
C PRO A 247 10.02 6.61 36.29
N LEU A 248 10.88 6.53 35.28
CA LEU A 248 10.43 6.41 33.90
C LEU A 248 9.69 5.09 33.65
N PRO A 249 8.81 5.04 32.64
CA PRO A 249 8.13 3.79 32.29
C PRO A 249 9.14 2.66 32.03
N GLY A 250 8.99 1.56 32.77
CA GLY A 250 9.89 0.41 32.72
C GLY A 250 11.11 0.43 33.66
N ALA A 251 11.24 1.45 34.52
CA ALA A 251 12.34 1.58 35.49
C ALA A 251 11.93 1.29 36.95
N GLY A 252 10.70 0.84 37.20
CA GLY A 252 10.21 0.51 38.55
C GLY A 252 10.77 -0.79 39.11
N ALA A 253 10.78 -0.96 40.43
CA ALA A 253 11.34 -2.14 41.12
C ALA A 253 10.40 -3.38 41.18
N GLY A 254 9.20 -3.31 40.58
CA GLY A 254 8.26 -4.44 40.43
C GLY A 254 8.48 -5.21 39.13
N ASP A 255 7.45 -5.90 38.59
CA ASP A 255 7.44 -6.43 37.22
C ASP A 255 7.52 -5.26 36.21
N ALA A 256 8.72 -4.69 36.08
CA ALA A 256 9.10 -3.54 35.27
C ALA A 256 8.91 -3.75 33.76
N HIS A 257 8.35 -4.90 33.39
CA HIS A 257 8.21 -5.38 32.03
C HIS A 257 6.79 -5.21 31.49
N TRP A 258 5.78 -5.01 32.34
CA TRP A 258 4.42 -4.85 31.87
C TRP A 258 4.13 -3.43 31.41
N SER A 259 3.91 -3.28 30.11
CA SER A 259 3.52 -2.04 29.46
C SER A 259 2.77 -2.37 28.18
N LEU A 260 1.72 -1.61 27.90
CA LEU A 260 0.95 -1.71 26.66
C LEU A 260 1.41 -0.63 25.68
N TYR A 261 1.09 -0.79 24.39
CA TYR A 261 1.32 0.23 23.36
C TYR A 261 2.79 0.63 23.15
N ARG A 262 3.72 -0.33 23.25
CA ARG A 262 5.14 -0.14 22.95
C ARG A 262 5.51 -0.76 21.62
N LEU A 263 6.33 -0.05 20.85
CA LEU A 263 6.97 -0.61 19.67
C LEU A 263 7.78 -1.86 20.03
N GLY A 264 7.59 -2.92 19.24
CA GLY A 264 8.47 -4.09 19.26
C GLY A 264 9.85 -3.74 18.73
N THR A 265 10.88 -4.44 19.18
CA THR A 265 12.21 -4.39 18.56
C THR A 265 12.49 -5.69 17.82
N ALA A 266 13.34 -5.66 16.79
CA ALA A 266 13.71 -6.87 16.06
C ALA A 266 14.37 -7.96 16.93
N SER A 267 14.97 -7.59 18.07
CA SER A 267 15.50 -8.53 19.07
C SER A 267 14.43 -9.16 19.99
N GLY A 268 13.15 -8.92 19.73
CA GLY A 268 12.03 -9.38 20.58
C GLY A 268 11.78 -8.51 21.82
N GLY A 269 12.52 -7.41 21.96
CA GLY A 269 12.36 -6.43 23.05
C GLY A 269 11.21 -5.46 22.81
N ARG A 270 11.15 -4.44 23.69
CA ARG A 270 10.19 -3.34 23.61
C ARG A 270 10.91 -2.01 23.74
N ARG A 271 10.51 -1.02 22.95
CA ARG A 271 11.02 0.35 23.02
C ARG A 271 10.06 1.22 23.82
N THR A 272 10.56 2.02 24.77
CA THR A 272 9.73 2.94 25.57
C THR A 272 9.56 4.26 24.81
N ALA A 273 8.72 4.25 23.77
CA ALA A 273 8.38 5.45 23.01
C ALA A 273 7.01 5.26 22.35
N LEU A 274 6.28 6.36 22.18
CA LEU A 274 5.04 6.41 21.43
C LEU A 274 5.34 6.85 19.99
N PHE A 275 5.10 5.96 19.03
CA PHE A 275 5.16 6.33 17.63
C PHE A 275 3.77 6.70 17.14
N VAL A 276 3.64 7.87 16.52
CA VAL A 276 2.42 8.28 15.84
C VAL A 276 2.79 8.45 14.37
N PRO A 277 2.56 7.46 13.50
CA PRO A 277 2.95 7.56 12.09
C PRO A 277 2.17 8.70 11.39
N PRO A 278 2.74 9.36 10.37
CA PRO A 278 2.08 10.43 9.65
C PRO A 278 1.09 9.85 8.63
N VAL A 279 0.01 9.22 9.12
CA VAL A 279 -0.99 8.55 8.29
C VAL A 279 -2.15 9.47 7.95
N THR A 280 -2.73 9.27 6.77
CA THR A 280 -3.88 10.06 6.33
C THR A 280 -5.13 9.62 7.10
N ALA A 281 -5.82 10.57 7.74
CA ALA A 281 -7.08 10.28 8.46
C ALA A 281 -8.19 9.76 7.54
N SER A 282 -8.21 10.23 6.29
CA SER A 282 -9.13 9.77 5.24
C SER A 282 -8.49 9.94 3.87
N SER A 283 -8.73 8.99 2.96
CA SER A 283 -8.36 9.08 1.55
C SER A 283 -9.58 8.85 0.65
N LEU A 284 -9.50 9.39 -0.56
CA LEU A 284 -10.38 9.06 -1.68
C LEU A 284 -9.68 8.03 -2.54
N GLU A 285 -10.34 6.91 -2.82
CA GLU A 285 -9.87 5.86 -3.73
C GLU A 285 -10.63 6.00 -5.05
N SER A 286 -9.91 5.96 -6.18
CA SER A 286 -10.54 5.90 -7.51
C SER A 286 -11.12 4.51 -7.78
N ASP A 287 -11.85 4.37 -8.89
CA ASP A 287 -12.06 3.04 -9.46
C ASP A 287 -10.72 2.34 -9.73
N PRO A 288 -10.62 1.00 -9.58
CA PRO A 288 -9.38 0.28 -9.83
C PRO A 288 -8.89 0.47 -11.27
N LEU A 289 -7.65 0.94 -11.40
CA LEU A 289 -6.94 1.02 -12.67
C LEU A 289 -6.61 -0.39 -13.20
N GLU A 290 -6.34 -1.28 -12.26
CA GLU A 290 -6.03 -2.68 -12.51
C GLU A 290 -6.60 -3.53 -11.36
N GLU A 291 -7.14 -4.68 -11.71
CA GLU A 291 -7.69 -5.63 -10.74
C GLU A 291 -7.37 -7.05 -11.20
N VAL A 292 -6.61 -7.77 -10.37
CA VAL A 292 -6.23 -9.16 -10.58
C VAL A 292 -6.82 -9.99 -9.45
N LEU A 293 -7.52 -11.07 -9.82
CA LEU A 293 -8.02 -12.06 -8.89
C LEU A 293 -7.12 -13.30 -8.94
N LEU A 294 -6.52 -13.64 -7.81
CA LEU A 294 -5.77 -14.88 -7.62
C LEU A 294 -6.68 -15.91 -6.96
N VAL A 295 -6.84 -17.07 -7.58
CA VAL A 295 -7.76 -18.12 -7.13
C VAL A 295 -7.15 -19.50 -7.29
N ARG A 296 -7.55 -20.43 -6.42
CA ARG A 296 -7.31 -21.86 -6.61
C ARG A 296 -8.49 -22.50 -7.30
N ASP A 297 -8.20 -23.28 -8.32
CA ASP A 297 -9.14 -24.13 -9.04
C ASP A 297 -8.86 -25.58 -8.67
N GLU A 298 -9.66 -26.10 -7.75
CA GLU A 298 -9.52 -27.46 -7.22
C GLU A 298 -9.86 -28.51 -8.28
N ASP A 299 -10.73 -28.21 -9.25
CA ASP A 299 -11.12 -29.15 -10.32
C ASP A 299 -9.97 -29.32 -11.33
N ALA A 300 -9.28 -28.22 -11.64
CA ALA A 300 -8.11 -28.23 -12.54
C ALA A 300 -6.79 -28.57 -11.82
N ASN A 301 -6.79 -28.63 -10.48
CA ASN A 301 -5.60 -28.73 -9.63
C ASN A 301 -4.52 -27.66 -9.99
N LEU A 302 -4.98 -26.43 -10.24
CA LEU A 302 -4.16 -25.29 -10.63
C LEU A 302 -4.56 -24.05 -9.83
N ALA A 303 -3.69 -23.05 -9.79
CA ALA A 303 -4.10 -21.70 -9.44
C ALA A 303 -4.18 -20.84 -10.71
N TRP A 304 -4.92 -19.74 -10.62
CA TRP A 304 -5.09 -18.80 -11.72
C TRP A 304 -4.89 -17.37 -11.24
N ALA A 305 -4.23 -16.57 -12.08
CA ALA A 305 -4.25 -15.12 -12.01
C ALA A 305 -5.19 -14.61 -13.10
N VAL A 306 -6.33 -14.06 -12.68
CA VAL A 306 -7.39 -13.60 -13.57
C VAL A 306 -7.34 -12.08 -13.64
N GLU A 307 -6.96 -11.53 -14.78
CA GLU A 307 -7.03 -10.09 -15.02
C GLU A 307 -8.50 -9.69 -15.22
N ARG A 308 -9.11 -9.07 -14.20
CA ARG A 308 -10.50 -8.59 -14.29
C ARG A 308 -10.55 -7.22 -14.94
N ARG A 309 -9.64 -6.33 -14.53
CA ARG A 309 -9.51 -4.98 -15.08
C ARG A 309 -8.06 -4.70 -15.42
N VAL A 310 -7.84 -4.08 -16.57
CA VAL A 310 -6.50 -3.65 -17.01
C VAL A 310 -6.54 -2.21 -17.49
N PRO A 311 -5.46 -1.44 -17.28
CA PRO A 311 -5.37 -0.08 -17.80
C PRO A 311 -5.29 -0.12 -19.32
N THR A 312 -6.07 0.74 -19.96
CA THR A 312 -5.98 0.97 -21.40
C THR A 312 -4.93 2.05 -21.70
N PRO A 313 -4.33 2.01 -22.89
CA PRO A 313 -3.34 3.01 -23.32
C PRO A 313 -3.83 4.47 -23.29
N HIS A 314 -5.13 4.70 -23.43
CA HIS A 314 -5.72 6.04 -23.41
C HIS A 314 -6.17 6.50 -22.02
N GLY A 315 -5.78 5.78 -20.96
CA GLY A 315 -6.02 6.16 -19.56
C GLY A 315 -7.37 5.72 -18.98
N ALA A 316 -8.18 4.97 -19.73
CA ALA A 316 -9.38 4.30 -19.19
C ALA A 316 -9.06 2.89 -18.68
N THR A 317 -10.08 2.14 -18.25
CA THR A 317 -9.95 0.74 -17.80
C THR A 317 -10.79 -0.19 -18.67
N LEU A 318 -10.24 -1.36 -18.99
CA LEU A 318 -10.94 -2.42 -19.71
C LEU A 318 -11.34 -3.54 -18.75
N ASP A 319 -12.63 -3.85 -18.70
CA ASP A 319 -13.16 -5.05 -18.04
C ASP A 319 -12.98 -6.25 -18.97
N ARG A 320 -12.05 -7.14 -18.64
CA ARG A 320 -11.66 -8.27 -19.50
C ARG A 320 -12.77 -9.33 -19.57
N ASN A 321 -13.54 -9.53 -18.51
CA ASN A 321 -14.68 -10.45 -18.52
C ASN A 321 -15.77 -10.01 -19.49
N ARG A 322 -15.99 -8.68 -19.61
CA ARG A 322 -16.96 -8.12 -20.56
C ARG A 322 -16.44 -8.03 -21.99
N ALA A 323 -15.13 -7.86 -22.14
CA ALA A 323 -14.46 -7.74 -23.43
C ALA A 323 -14.27 -9.10 -24.12
N THR A 324 -14.12 -10.19 -23.35
CA THR A 324 -14.05 -11.54 -23.90
C THR A 324 -15.38 -11.88 -24.58
N PRO A 325 -15.40 -12.16 -25.90
CA PRO A 325 -16.60 -12.61 -26.56
C PRO A 325 -17.04 -13.95 -25.97
N PRO A 326 -18.35 -14.25 -25.92
CA PRO A 326 -18.81 -15.57 -25.51
C PRO A 326 -18.15 -16.62 -26.42
N ALA A 327 -17.65 -17.70 -25.81
CA ALA A 327 -17.04 -18.80 -26.55
C ALA A 327 -18.02 -19.25 -27.64
N GLU A 328 -17.56 -19.24 -28.89
CA GLU A 328 -18.36 -19.73 -30.01
C GLU A 328 -18.61 -21.22 -29.74
N ALA A 329 -19.88 -21.61 -29.66
CA ALA A 329 -20.22 -23.00 -29.43
C ALA A 329 -19.62 -23.82 -30.58
N ALA A 330 -18.76 -24.80 -30.24
CA ALA A 330 -18.26 -25.73 -31.24
C ALA A 330 -19.47 -26.33 -31.99
N PRO A 331 -19.39 -26.50 -33.32
CA PRO A 331 -20.48 -27.07 -34.08
C PRO A 331 -20.82 -28.44 -33.48
N ALA A 332 -22.09 -28.63 -33.12
CA ALA A 332 -22.55 -29.88 -32.52
C ALA A 332 -22.21 -31.05 -33.47
N PRO A 333 -21.70 -32.18 -32.93
CA PRO A 333 -21.44 -33.32 -33.77
C PRO A 333 -22.72 -33.83 -34.44
N PRO A 334 -22.63 -34.47 -35.61
CA PRO A 334 -23.79 -35.04 -36.27
C PRO A 334 -24.43 -36.12 -35.38
N ALA A 335 -25.76 -36.12 -35.31
CA ALA A 335 -26.54 -37.00 -34.45
C ALA A 335 -26.08 -38.47 -34.53
N GLY A 336 -25.79 -39.06 -33.36
CA GLY A 336 -25.27 -40.43 -33.24
C GLY A 336 -23.75 -40.55 -33.40
N THR A 337 -23.02 -39.44 -33.44
CA THR A 337 -21.55 -39.40 -33.49
C THR A 337 -21.01 -38.73 -32.23
N LEU A 338 -20.09 -39.39 -31.54
CA LEU A 338 -19.38 -38.80 -30.41
C LEU A 338 -18.20 -37.95 -30.91
N ALA A 339 -18.15 -36.69 -30.50
CA ALA A 339 -16.96 -35.84 -30.67
C ALA A 339 -16.09 -35.92 -29.42
N TYR A 340 -14.81 -36.25 -29.62
CA TYR A 340 -13.82 -36.15 -28.56
C TYR A 340 -13.22 -34.75 -28.54
N ARG A 341 -13.33 -34.06 -27.41
CA ARG A 341 -12.73 -32.76 -27.14
C ARG A 341 -11.63 -32.92 -26.11
N LEU A 342 -10.38 -32.75 -26.57
CA LEU A 342 -9.20 -32.89 -25.71
C LEU A 342 -9.23 -31.94 -24.50
N ARG A 343 -9.70 -30.71 -24.69
CA ARG A 343 -9.70 -29.65 -23.68
C ARG A 343 -10.79 -28.60 -23.93
N THR A 344 -11.35 -28.04 -22.87
CA THR A 344 -12.18 -26.82 -22.93
C THR A 344 -11.33 -25.56 -23.06
N GLU A 345 -11.85 -24.56 -23.76
CA GLU A 345 -11.17 -23.28 -23.88
C GLU A 345 -11.29 -22.47 -22.59
N VAL A 346 -10.20 -21.80 -22.23
CA VAL A 346 -10.12 -20.90 -21.08
C VAL A 346 -9.85 -19.51 -21.62
N PRO A 347 -10.53 -18.45 -21.14
CA PRO A 347 -10.29 -17.10 -21.61
C PRO A 347 -8.83 -16.65 -21.46
N ASP A 348 -8.35 -15.86 -22.41
CA ASP A 348 -6.97 -15.35 -22.49
C ASP A 348 -6.50 -14.53 -21.26
N HIS A 349 -7.43 -13.96 -20.50
CA HIS A 349 -7.16 -13.21 -19.28
C HIS A 349 -7.06 -14.07 -18.01
N TRP A 350 -7.23 -15.39 -18.14
CA TRP A 350 -6.97 -16.37 -17.08
C TRP A 350 -5.58 -16.96 -17.30
N LEU A 351 -4.63 -16.48 -16.52
CA LEU A 351 -3.22 -16.86 -16.65
C LEU A 351 -2.91 -17.95 -15.61
N PRO A 352 -2.42 -19.12 -16.03
CA PRO A 352 -2.18 -20.23 -15.10
C PRO A 352 -1.01 -19.92 -14.16
N LEU A 353 -1.22 -20.21 -12.88
CA LEU A 353 -0.21 -20.22 -11.84
C LEU A 353 0.17 -21.68 -11.54
N VAL A 354 1.28 -22.12 -12.13
CA VAL A 354 1.72 -23.52 -12.09
C VAL A 354 2.62 -23.75 -10.88
N PRO A 355 2.40 -24.80 -10.07
CA PRO A 355 3.28 -25.12 -8.97
C PRO A 355 4.68 -25.50 -9.49
N VAL A 356 5.70 -24.84 -8.95
CA VAL A 356 7.10 -25.13 -9.20
C VAL A 356 7.85 -25.27 -7.88
N GLU A 357 8.92 -26.04 -7.88
CA GLU A 357 9.80 -26.22 -6.73
C GLU A 357 11.21 -25.77 -7.10
N PRO A 358 11.53 -24.45 -7.00
CA PRO A 358 12.86 -23.96 -7.39
C PRO A 358 13.99 -24.54 -6.53
N ARG A 359 13.68 -24.96 -5.30
CA ARG A 359 14.56 -25.67 -4.37
C ARG A 359 13.74 -26.69 -3.59
N PRO A 360 14.31 -27.83 -3.18
CA PRO A 360 13.61 -28.82 -2.36
C PRO A 360 12.90 -28.18 -1.15
N GLY A 361 11.61 -28.41 -1.02
CA GLY A 361 10.74 -27.88 0.03
C GLY A 361 10.28 -26.43 -0.16
N SER A 362 10.69 -25.74 -1.23
CA SER A 362 10.26 -24.37 -1.53
C SER A 362 9.28 -24.38 -2.70
N TYR A 363 8.00 -24.55 -2.40
CA TYR A 363 6.93 -24.49 -3.41
C TYR A 363 6.57 -23.04 -3.75
N ARG A 364 6.44 -22.77 -5.04
CA ARG A 364 6.04 -21.47 -5.59
C ARG A 364 4.97 -21.66 -6.66
N LEU A 365 4.22 -20.62 -6.94
CA LEU A 365 3.25 -20.55 -8.02
C LEU A 365 3.82 -19.66 -9.12
N ARG A 366 4.24 -20.27 -10.22
CA ARG A 366 4.81 -19.58 -11.38
C ARG A 366 3.72 -19.12 -12.33
N LEU A 367 3.68 -17.82 -12.62
CA LEU A 367 2.87 -17.29 -13.71
C LEU A 367 3.36 -17.89 -15.04
N SER A 368 2.45 -18.53 -15.74
CA SER A 368 2.66 -19.16 -17.03
C SER A 368 1.64 -18.64 -18.05
N HIS A 369 1.75 -19.13 -19.28
CA HIS A 369 0.93 -18.71 -20.41
C HIS A 369 0.24 -19.93 -21.02
N LEU A 370 -1.04 -19.79 -21.35
CA LEU A 370 -1.82 -20.79 -22.07
C LEU A 370 -2.13 -20.26 -23.47
N ASP A 371 -1.85 -21.02 -24.52
CA ASP A 371 -2.20 -20.66 -25.91
C ASP A 371 -1.70 -19.28 -26.35
N GLY A 372 -0.55 -18.85 -25.82
CA GLY A 372 0.05 -17.55 -26.11
C GLY A 372 -0.52 -16.38 -25.31
N SER A 373 -1.46 -16.61 -24.37
CA SER A 373 -2.01 -15.59 -23.48
C SER A 373 -0.91 -14.79 -22.78
N ARG A 374 -0.99 -13.46 -22.77
CA ARG A 374 -0.03 -12.62 -22.03
C ARG A 374 -0.76 -11.69 -21.07
N PRO A 375 -0.20 -11.43 -19.88
CA PRO A 375 -0.75 -10.41 -19.00
C PRO A 375 -0.75 -9.07 -19.71
N LEU A 376 -1.82 -8.30 -19.55
CA LEU A 376 -1.96 -6.93 -20.04
C LEU A 376 -1.59 -5.91 -18.96
N GLY A 377 -1.83 -6.24 -17.70
CA GLY A 377 -1.63 -5.36 -16.55
C GLY A 377 -0.20 -5.33 -16.00
N ARG A 378 0.10 -4.31 -15.18
CA ARG A 378 1.40 -4.15 -14.52
C ARG A 378 1.57 -5.05 -13.30
N LEU A 379 0.49 -5.43 -12.62
CA LEU A 379 0.53 -6.32 -11.45
C LEU A 379 1.07 -7.71 -11.79
N LEU A 380 0.85 -8.17 -13.03
CA LEU A 380 1.36 -9.43 -13.56
C LEU A 380 2.62 -9.30 -14.42
N ARG A 381 3.15 -8.07 -14.56
CA ARG A 381 4.41 -7.75 -15.23
C ARG A 381 5.34 -6.94 -14.32
N PRO A 382 5.84 -7.51 -13.21
CA PRO A 382 6.59 -6.75 -12.22
C PRO A 382 8.00 -6.32 -12.67
N GLY A 383 8.46 -6.68 -13.88
CA GLY A 383 9.78 -6.29 -14.39
C GLY A 383 10.96 -7.04 -13.77
N LEU A 384 10.72 -8.22 -13.17
CA LEU A 384 11.77 -9.06 -12.58
C LEU A 384 12.67 -9.70 -13.66
N PRO A 385 13.96 -9.93 -13.39
CA PRO A 385 14.91 -10.53 -14.35
C PRO A 385 14.69 -12.04 -14.61
N GLY A 386 13.60 -12.62 -14.12
CA GLY A 386 13.29 -14.05 -14.20
C GLY A 386 11.79 -14.32 -14.21
N PRO A 387 11.37 -15.61 -14.14
CA PRO A 387 9.96 -15.96 -14.09
C PRO A 387 9.27 -15.34 -12.87
N TYR A 388 8.01 -14.96 -13.03
CA TYR A 388 7.24 -14.38 -11.96
C TYR A 388 6.65 -15.49 -11.08
N ASP A 389 7.31 -15.74 -9.94
CA ASP A 389 6.96 -16.77 -8.98
C ASP A 389 6.38 -16.13 -7.71
N LEU A 390 5.13 -16.46 -7.38
CA LEU A 390 4.47 -16.11 -6.13
C LEU A 390 4.75 -17.17 -5.05
N PHE A 391 4.75 -16.78 -3.78
CA PHE A 391 4.69 -17.78 -2.71
C PHE A 391 3.33 -18.47 -2.71
N ALA A 392 3.30 -19.77 -2.45
CA ALA A 392 2.06 -20.56 -2.57
C ALA A 392 1.01 -20.13 -1.54
N GLU A 393 1.46 -19.61 -0.40
CA GLU A 393 0.63 -19.10 0.69
C GLU A 393 -0.09 -17.78 0.33
N GLU A 394 0.40 -17.02 -0.65
CA GLU A 394 -0.22 -15.75 -1.07
C GLU A 394 -1.49 -15.98 -1.91
N VAL A 395 -1.75 -17.21 -2.32
CA VAL A 395 -3.00 -17.60 -2.98
C VAL A 395 -3.77 -18.51 -2.03
N PRO A 396 -4.53 -17.94 -1.08
CA PRO A 396 -5.32 -18.71 -0.13
C PRO A 396 -6.54 -19.33 -0.82
N ARG A 397 -7.28 -20.17 -0.08
CA ARG A 397 -8.40 -20.94 -0.64
C ARG A 397 -9.60 -20.07 -1.00
N GLU A 398 -9.82 -19.02 -0.23
CA GLU A 398 -10.79 -17.96 -0.47
C GLU A 398 -10.40 -17.01 -1.62
N GLY A 399 -9.19 -17.17 -2.18
CA GLY A 399 -8.61 -16.29 -3.19
C GLY A 399 -8.11 -14.97 -2.62
N LEU A 400 -7.45 -14.18 -3.47
CA LEU A 400 -6.92 -12.86 -3.16
C LEU A 400 -7.21 -11.91 -4.31
N THR A 401 -7.68 -10.71 -4.02
CA THR A 401 -7.80 -9.65 -5.03
C THR A 401 -6.68 -8.64 -4.82
N VAL A 402 -5.92 -8.39 -5.87
CA VAL A 402 -4.87 -7.37 -5.92
C VAL A 402 -5.38 -6.24 -6.81
N THR A 403 -5.48 -5.04 -6.26
CA THR A 403 -5.94 -3.84 -6.99
C THR A 403 -4.85 -2.81 -7.07
N ARG A 404 -4.77 -2.08 -8.19
CA ARG A 404 -3.98 -0.85 -8.32
C ARG A 404 -4.96 0.30 -8.55
N ALA A 405 -4.97 1.29 -7.66
CA ALA A 405 -5.91 2.42 -7.72
C ALA A 405 -5.21 3.74 -7.39
N HIS A 406 -5.76 4.85 -7.90
CA HIS A 406 -5.33 6.16 -7.44
C HIS A 406 -5.91 6.43 -6.06
N GLN A 407 -5.08 7.01 -5.19
CA GLN A 407 -5.45 7.45 -3.86
C GLN A 407 -5.17 8.94 -3.77
N TYR A 408 -6.10 9.69 -3.19
CA TYR A 408 -5.94 11.11 -2.93
C TYR A 408 -6.24 11.41 -1.47
N ALA A 409 -5.37 12.14 -0.82
CA ALA A 409 -5.59 12.61 0.54
C ALA A 409 -5.02 14.02 0.73
N ARG A 410 -5.42 14.68 1.81
CA ARG A 410 -4.80 15.92 2.25
C ARG A 410 -3.93 15.65 3.47
N GLY A 411 -2.71 16.17 3.44
CA GLY A 411 -1.81 16.17 4.58
C GLY A 411 -2.29 17.07 5.71
N SER A 412 -1.62 16.98 6.86
CA SER A 412 -1.86 17.87 8.00
C SER A 412 -1.55 19.34 7.70
N ASP A 413 -0.71 19.61 6.69
CA ASP A 413 -0.40 20.93 6.16
C ASP A 413 -1.45 21.45 5.14
N GLY A 414 -2.49 20.65 4.86
CA GLY A 414 -3.54 20.95 3.90
C GLY A 414 -3.19 20.68 2.45
N ARG A 415 -1.95 20.26 2.13
CA ARG A 415 -1.55 19.93 0.75
C ARG A 415 -2.21 18.64 0.29
N GLY A 416 -2.72 18.65 -0.94
CA GLY A 416 -3.26 17.46 -1.58
C GLY A 416 -2.15 16.60 -2.16
N VAL A 417 -2.17 15.30 -1.86
CA VAL A 417 -1.25 14.31 -2.40
C VAL A 417 -2.09 13.30 -3.18
N LEU A 418 -1.72 13.06 -4.44
CA LEU A 418 -2.29 12.03 -5.30
C LEU A 418 -1.19 10.97 -5.52
N TRP A 419 -1.49 9.70 -5.32
CA TRP A 419 -0.54 8.63 -5.59
C TRP A 419 -1.26 7.42 -6.17
N THR A 420 -0.49 6.45 -6.67
CA THR A 420 -1.05 5.15 -7.06
C THR A 420 -0.62 4.11 -6.05
N ALA A 421 -1.58 3.46 -5.41
CA ALA A 421 -1.34 2.41 -4.44
C ALA A 421 -1.78 1.06 -4.99
N ARG A 422 -1.12 0.01 -4.51
CA ARG A 422 -1.53 -1.37 -4.65
C ARG A 422 -2.20 -1.79 -3.33
N HIS A 423 -3.24 -2.60 -3.40
CA HIS A 423 -3.93 -3.12 -2.23
C HIS A 423 -4.21 -4.58 -2.42
N THR A 424 -4.06 -5.37 -1.36
CA THR A 424 -4.52 -6.76 -1.32
C THR A 424 -5.72 -6.88 -0.39
N ARG A 425 -6.74 -7.61 -0.86
CA ARG A 425 -7.95 -7.88 -0.10
C ARG A 425 -8.28 -9.37 -0.23
N PRO A 426 -8.72 -10.04 0.85
CA PRO A 426 -9.20 -11.41 0.74
C PRO A 426 -10.29 -11.53 -0.31
N GLY A 427 -10.26 -12.63 -1.06
CA GLY A 427 -11.30 -12.98 -2.03
C GLY A 427 -12.60 -13.41 -1.35
N ARG A 428 -13.54 -13.91 -2.15
CA ARG A 428 -14.86 -14.39 -1.67
C ARG A 428 -15.07 -15.89 -1.87
N GLY A 429 -14.01 -16.66 -2.17
CA GLY A 429 -14.09 -18.09 -2.47
C GLY A 429 -13.41 -18.46 -3.78
N GLY A 430 -13.37 -19.77 -4.05
CA GLY A 430 -12.81 -20.33 -5.28
C GLY A 430 -13.57 -19.89 -6.53
N SER A 431 -12.86 -19.92 -7.66
CA SER A 431 -13.44 -19.74 -8.99
C SER A 431 -13.08 -20.97 -9.82
N THR A 432 -13.96 -21.36 -10.74
CA THR A 432 -13.66 -22.42 -11.70
C THR A 432 -13.28 -21.81 -13.03
N SER A 433 -12.15 -22.22 -13.60
CA SER A 433 -11.75 -21.85 -14.96
C SER A 433 -12.61 -22.50 -16.03
N GLY A 434 -13.39 -23.53 -15.67
CA GLY A 434 -14.06 -24.41 -16.62
C GLY A 434 -13.10 -25.32 -17.39
N LEU A 435 -11.80 -25.32 -17.04
CA LEU A 435 -10.80 -26.19 -17.66
C LEU A 435 -11.11 -27.65 -17.35
N ARG A 436 -11.37 -28.42 -18.40
CA ARG A 436 -11.59 -29.87 -18.35
C ARG A 436 -10.83 -30.50 -19.49
N PHE A 437 -10.38 -31.73 -19.25
CA PHE A 437 -9.68 -32.54 -20.24
C PHE A 437 -10.53 -33.76 -20.60
N ASP A 438 -10.28 -34.31 -21.79
CA ASP A 438 -10.81 -35.61 -22.21
C ASP A 438 -12.35 -35.69 -22.20
N LEU A 439 -13.02 -34.69 -22.78
CA LEU A 439 -14.47 -34.66 -22.87
C LEU A 439 -14.98 -35.43 -24.09
N THR A 440 -16.12 -36.08 -23.93
CA THR A 440 -16.88 -36.67 -25.04
C THR A 440 -18.22 -35.95 -25.13
N GLU A 441 -18.52 -35.37 -26.29
CA GLU A 441 -19.73 -34.60 -26.59
C GLU A 441 -20.60 -35.39 -27.59
N GLU A 442 -21.92 -35.41 -27.40
CA GLU A 442 -22.92 -36.06 -28.28
C GLU A 442 -23.84 -35.02 -28.94
#